data_AF-A0A6P0NHG6-F1
#
_entry.id   AF-A0A6P0NHG6-F1
#
_cell.length_a   1.000
_cell.length_b   1.000
_cell.length_c   1.000
_cell.angle_alpha   90.00
_cell.angle_beta   90.00
_cell.angle_gamma   90.00
#
_symmetry.space_group_name_H-M   'P 1'
#
loop_
_entity.id
_entity.type
_entity.pdbx_description
1 polymer ?
#
loop_
_entity_poly.entity_id
_entity_poly.type
_entity_poly.pdbx_seq_one_letter_code
_entity_poly.pdbx_strand_id
1 'polypeptide(L)'
;PIMGQAMYFQRIAEPQGHRDEFAIKRYGTESRRLLKVLDKQLEGKTYILGDNFTIVDIATYPWARAYYWAKVSVDGLNNLQGWFDRIDARAATQRALELPKPFPAFFGKGDVAAAEASNSARFKSDVKP
;
A
#
# COMPACT_ATOMS: atom_id res chain seq x y z
N PRO A 1 -11.43 2.55 -0.05
CA PRO A 1 -10.30 3.50 -0.11
C PRO A 1 -9.69 3.54 -1.53
N ILE A 2 -9.17 4.69 -1.98
CA ILE A 2 -8.62 4.89 -3.34
C ILE A 2 -7.51 3.87 -3.66
N MET A 3 -6.61 3.61 -2.73
CA MET A 3 -5.49 2.69 -2.96
C MET A 3 -5.95 1.23 -3.17
N GLY A 4 -7.03 0.83 -2.50
CA GLY A 4 -7.66 -0.48 -2.77
C GLY A 4 -8.23 -0.59 -4.18
N GLN A 5 -8.76 0.52 -4.74
CA GLN A 5 -9.18 0.54 -6.14
C GLN A 5 -7.99 0.44 -7.10
N ALA A 6 -6.88 1.12 -6.80
CA ALA A 6 -5.64 0.97 -7.56
C ALA A 6 -5.15 -0.50 -7.55
N MET A 7 -5.20 -1.17 -6.40
CA MET A 7 -4.88 -2.60 -6.30
C MET A 7 -5.85 -3.46 -7.10
N TYR A 8 -7.16 -3.21 -7.01
CA TYR A 8 -8.17 -3.99 -7.73
C TYR A 8 -7.92 -3.98 -9.24
N PHE A 9 -7.84 -2.79 -9.85
CA PHE A 9 -7.69 -2.69 -11.29
C PHE A 9 -6.36 -3.27 -11.80
N GLN A 10 -5.28 -3.18 -11.01
CA GLN A 10 -3.93 -3.57 -11.44
C GLN A 10 -3.49 -4.99 -11.01
N ARG A 11 -4.04 -5.54 -9.92
CA ARG A 11 -3.65 -6.84 -9.34
C ARG A 11 -4.77 -7.88 -9.37
N ILE A 12 -5.99 -7.49 -9.75
CA ILE A 12 -7.14 -8.39 -9.86
C ILE A 12 -7.72 -8.34 -11.28
N ALA A 13 -8.23 -7.19 -11.73
CA ALA A 13 -8.95 -7.07 -13.00
C ALA A 13 -8.04 -7.22 -14.22
N GLU A 14 -6.92 -6.49 -14.26
CA GLU A 14 -5.95 -6.55 -15.38
C GLU A 14 -5.43 -7.99 -15.64
N PRO A 15 -4.94 -8.75 -14.65
CA PRO A 15 -4.50 -10.13 -14.88
C PRO A 15 -5.58 -11.09 -15.40
N GLN A 16 -6.86 -10.72 -15.28
CA GLN A 16 -7.99 -11.49 -15.82
C GLN A 16 -8.47 -11.00 -17.20
N GLY A 17 -7.74 -10.05 -17.82
CA GLY A 17 -8.08 -9.51 -19.14
C GLY A 17 -8.99 -8.28 -19.11
N HIS A 18 -9.31 -7.74 -17.92
CA HIS A 18 -10.18 -6.56 -17.76
C HIS A 18 -9.34 -5.32 -17.43
N ARG A 19 -8.47 -4.93 -18.35
CA ARG A 19 -7.63 -3.73 -18.19
C ARG A 19 -8.42 -2.47 -18.55
N ASP A 20 -8.57 -1.58 -17.58
CA ASP A 20 -9.16 -0.24 -17.74
C ASP A 20 -8.09 0.83 -17.48
N GLU A 21 -7.61 1.47 -18.54
CA GLU A 21 -6.56 2.48 -18.44
C GLU A 21 -6.99 3.75 -17.70
N PHE A 22 -8.26 4.14 -17.84
CA PHE A 22 -8.79 5.32 -17.14
C PHE A 22 -8.84 5.05 -15.63
N ALA A 23 -9.37 3.90 -15.22
CA ALA A 23 -9.45 3.52 -13.82
C ALA A 23 -8.05 3.37 -13.21
N ILE A 24 -7.15 2.64 -13.86
CA ILE A 24 -5.76 2.47 -13.41
C ILE A 24 -5.08 3.83 -13.23
N LYS A 25 -5.16 4.71 -14.24
CA LYS A 25 -4.56 6.05 -14.16
C LYS A 25 -5.18 6.88 -13.05
N ARG A 26 -6.51 6.91 -12.93
CA ARG A 26 -7.24 7.70 -11.93
C ARG A 26 -6.85 7.29 -10.52
N TYR A 27 -6.96 6.00 -10.20
CA TYR A 27 -6.70 5.51 -8.84
C TYR A 27 -5.22 5.48 -8.49
N GLY A 28 -4.33 5.20 -9.46
CA GLY A 28 -2.89 5.33 -9.27
C GLY A 28 -2.47 6.76 -8.99
N THR A 29 -2.97 7.72 -9.78
CA THR A 29 -2.67 9.16 -9.61
C THR A 29 -3.17 9.67 -8.26
N GLU A 30 -4.41 9.36 -7.89
CA GLU A 30 -4.97 9.82 -6.62
C GLU A 30 -4.27 9.15 -5.42
N SER A 31 -3.89 7.87 -5.52
CA SER A 31 -3.10 7.21 -4.49
C SER A 31 -1.73 7.88 -4.31
N ARG A 32 -1.05 8.22 -5.41
CA ARG A 32 0.22 8.97 -5.33
C ARG A 32 0.02 10.36 -4.72
N ARG A 33 -1.08 11.05 -5.05
CA ARG A 33 -1.40 12.37 -4.48
C ARG A 33 -1.61 12.26 -2.96
N LEU A 34 -2.31 11.25 -2.48
CA LEU A 34 -2.50 11.02 -1.04
C LEU A 34 -1.18 10.72 -0.32
N LEU A 35 -0.29 9.94 -0.93
CA LEU A 35 1.05 9.72 -0.38
C LEU A 35 1.88 11.01 -0.32
N LYS A 36 1.76 11.90 -1.31
CA LYS A 36 2.36 13.24 -1.28
C LYS A 36 1.80 14.12 -0.16
N VAL A 37 0.49 14.04 0.12
CA VAL A 37 -0.13 14.76 1.24
C VAL A 37 0.44 14.25 2.57
N LEU A 38 0.58 12.93 2.72
CA LEU A 38 1.16 12.34 3.92
C LEU A 38 2.64 12.71 4.09
N ASP A 39 3.42 12.66 3.01
CA ASP A 39 4.83 13.09 3.00
C ASP A 39 5.00 14.56 3.45
N LYS A 40 4.14 15.46 2.94
CA LYS A 40 4.11 16.86 3.40
C LYS A 40 3.66 16.97 4.86
N GLN A 41 2.67 16.19 5.29
CA GLN A 41 2.22 16.21 6.68
C GLN A 41 3.35 15.80 7.65
N LEU A 42 4.24 14.90 7.23
CA LEU A 42 5.38 14.41 8.00
C LEU A 42 6.59 15.36 7.98
N GLU A 43 6.55 16.45 7.22
CA GLU A 43 7.62 17.44 7.20
C GLU A 43 7.87 18.01 8.60
N GLY A 44 9.10 17.86 9.09
CA GLY A 44 9.50 18.28 10.44
C GLY A 44 8.89 17.48 11.60
N LYS A 45 8.26 16.32 11.34
CA LYS A 45 7.63 15.49 12.38
C LYS A 45 8.15 14.07 12.38
N THR A 46 8.27 13.50 13.57
CA THR A 46 8.65 12.08 13.73
C THR A 46 7.52 11.14 13.29
N TYR A 47 6.29 11.47 13.66
CA TYR A 47 5.04 10.76 13.38
C TYR A 47 3.96 11.74 12.90
N ILE A 48 2.78 11.24 12.50
CA ILE A 48 1.77 12.08 11.81
C ILE A 48 1.32 13.29 12.65
N LEU A 49 1.24 13.14 13.98
CA LEU A 49 0.80 14.18 14.91
C LEU A 49 1.95 14.87 15.68
N GLY A 50 3.20 14.66 15.30
CA GLY A 50 4.37 15.24 15.99
C GLY A 50 5.34 14.16 16.45
N ASP A 51 5.80 14.23 17.69
CA ASP A 51 6.89 13.34 18.17
C ASP A 51 6.42 12.01 18.74
N ASN A 52 5.14 11.89 19.05
CA ASN A 52 4.58 10.68 19.65
C ASN A 52 3.91 9.79 18.59
N PHE A 53 4.15 8.48 18.68
CA PHE A 53 3.43 7.48 17.90
C PHE A 53 2.00 7.34 18.44
N THR A 54 1.01 7.44 17.56
CA THR A 54 -0.41 7.43 17.97
C THR A 54 -1.24 6.44 17.16
N ILE A 55 -2.52 6.32 17.51
CA ILE A 55 -3.50 5.55 16.74
C ILE A 55 -3.63 6.05 15.29
N VAL A 56 -3.26 7.32 15.01
CA VAL A 56 -3.30 7.87 13.65
C VAL A 56 -2.23 7.21 12.77
N ASP A 57 -1.04 6.96 13.32
CA ASP A 57 0.00 6.22 12.65
C ASP A 57 -0.42 4.76 12.43
N ILE A 58 -0.98 4.12 13.47
CA ILE A 58 -1.48 2.73 13.40
C ILE A 58 -2.54 2.58 12.30
N ALA A 59 -3.49 3.50 12.20
CA ALA A 59 -4.56 3.44 11.22
C ALA A 59 -4.08 3.73 9.78
N THR A 60 -3.05 4.58 9.64
CA THR A 60 -2.57 5.06 8.34
C THR A 60 -1.51 4.15 7.73
N TYR A 61 -0.61 3.63 8.57
CA TYR A 61 0.58 2.89 8.15
C TYR A 61 0.31 1.67 7.28
N PRO A 62 -0.63 0.77 7.60
CA PRO A 62 -0.89 -0.40 6.77
C PRO A 62 -1.34 -0.03 5.35
N TRP A 63 -2.14 1.04 5.22
CA TRP A 63 -2.58 1.53 3.91
C TRP A 63 -1.46 2.19 3.13
N ALA A 64 -0.65 3.05 3.77
CA ALA A 64 0.45 3.72 3.09
C ALA A 64 1.58 2.75 2.69
N ARG A 65 1.93 1.80 3.56
CA ARG A 65 2.99 0.81 3.30
C ARG A 65 2.63 -0.17 2.18
N ALA A 66 1.36 -0.29 1.85
CA ALA A 66 0.86 -1.10 0.74
C ALA A 66 1.15 -0.49 -0.65
N TYR A 67 1.91 0.61 -0.74
CA TYR A 67 2.23 1.30 -2.00
C TYR A 67 2.76 0.36 -3.09
N TYR A 68 3.59 -0.63 -2.72
CA TYR A 68 4.15 -1.60 -3.66
C TYR A 68 3.05 -2.47 -4.28
N TRP A 69 2.16 -3.03 -3.46
CA TRP A 69 1.04 -3.83 -3.97
C TRP A 69 0.10 -3.00 -4.84
N ALA A 70 -0.08 -1.72 -4.50
CA ALA A 70 -0.84 -0.76 -5.29
C ALA A 70 -0.14 -0.28 -6.57
N LYS A 71 1.10 -0.73 -6.86
CA LYS A 71 1.96 -0.24 -7.96
C LYS A 71 2.12 1.30 -7.96
N VAL A 72 2.19 1.91 -6.77
CA VAL A 72 2.38 3.36 -6.60
C VAL A 72 3.79 3.64 -6.13
N SER A 73 4.57 4.41 -6.89
CA SER A 73 5.93 4.80 -6.49
C SER A 73 5.91 5.77 -5.30
N VAL A 74 6.86 5.57 -4.38
CA VAL A 74 7.16 6.46 -3.24
C VAL A 74 8.43 7.27 -3.45
N ASP A 75 9.02 7.22 -4.65
CA ASP A 75 10.29 7.89 -4.94
C ASP A 75 10.16 9.41 -4.74
N GLY A 76 11.15 9.99 -4.08
CA GLY A 76 11.17 11.40 -3.72
C GLY A 76 10.24 11.78 -2.55
N LEU A 77 9.54 10.83 -1.93
CA LEU A 77 8.75 11.05 -0.71
C LEU A 77 9.60 10.69 0.51
N ASN A 78 10.59 11.53 0.81
CA ASN A 78 11.64 11.21 1.80
C ASN A 78 11.10 11.17 3.24
N ASN A 79 10.15 12.06 3.58
CA ASN A 79 9.56 12.08 4.92
C ASN A 79 8.70 10.84 5.15
N LEU A 80 7.95 10.44 4.11
CA LEU A 80 7.15 9.22 4.11
C LEU A 80 8.02 7.97 4.26
N GLN A 81 9.12 7.87 3.50
CA GLN A 81 10.05 6.75 3.59
C GLN A 81 10.68 6.66 4.99
N GLY A 82 11.17 7.79 5.53
CA GLY A 82 11.69 7.82 6.90
C GLY A 82 10.64 7.45 7.95
N TRP A 83 9.37 7.80 7.73
CA TRP A 83 8.27 7.37 8.60
C TRP A 83 8.00 5.87 8.52
N PHE A 84 8.08 5.26 7.32
CA PHE A 84 8.04 3.80 7.19
C PHE A 84 9.17 3.16 7.99
N ASP A 85 10.42 3.60 7.81
CA ASP A 85 11.58 3.04 8.50
C ASP A 85 11.42 3.09 10.03
N ARG A 86 10.95 4.23 10.56
CA ARG A 86 10.70 4.38 12.00
C ARG A 86 9.63 3.43 12.52
N ILE A 87 8.53 3.25 11.78
CA ILE A 87 7.46 2.33 12.21
C ILE A 87 7.89 0.87 12.04
N ASP A 88 8.59 0.54 10.95
CA ASP A 88 9.13 -0.78 10.69
C ASP A 88 10.16 -1.19 11.76
N ALA A 89 10.97 -0.27 12.28
CA ALA A 89 11.92 -0.56 13.36
C ALA A 89 11.26 -0.97 14.70
N ARG A 90 9.95 -0.76 14.87
CA ARG A 90 9.26 -1.10 16.13
C ARG A 90 9.00 -2.61 16.22
N ALA A 91 9.45 -3.24 17.30
CA ALA A 91 9.21 -4.66 17.56
C ALA A 91 7.71 -5.04 17.59
N ALA A 92 6.83 -4.14 18.03
CA ALA A 92 5.39 -4.36 17.98
C ALA A 92 4.85 -4.39 16.54
N THR A 93 5.36 -3.55 15.65
CA THR A 93 5.00 -3.55 14.23
C THR A 93 5.42 -4.86 13.59
N GLN A 94 6.67 -5.29 13.79
CA GLN A 94 7.16 -6.55 13.23
C GLN A 94 6.30 -7.74 13.69
N ARG A 95 5.97 -7.82 14.98
CA ARG A 95 5.04 -8.86 15.48
C ARG A 95 3.65 -8.78 14.84
N ALA A 96 3.12 -7.57 14.62
CA ALA A 96 1.81 -7.39 14.00
C ALA A 96 1.81 -7.82 12.52
N LEU A 97 2.91 -7.63 11.79
CA LEU A 97 3.03 -8.02 10.37
C LEU A 97 3.01 -9.55 10.17
N GLU A 98 3.29 -10.32 11.22
CA GLU A 98 3.23 -11.79 11.20
C GLU A 98 1.82 -12.33 11.49
N LEU A 99 0.86 -11.47 11.86
CA LEU A 99 -0.49 -11.87 12.26
C LEU A 99 -1.56 -11.35 11.28
N PRO A 100 -2.61 -12.14 10.93
CA PRO A 100 -2.82 -13.54 11.33
C PRO A 100 -1.90 -14.51 10.59
N LYS A 101 -1.70 -14.31 9.28
CA LYS A 101 -0.65 -14.94 8.49
C LYS A 101 0.07 -13.84 7.71
N PRO A 102 1.39 -13.84 7.67
CA PRO A 102 2.14 -12.83 6.94
C PRO A 102 1.80 -12.91 5.45
N PHE A 103 1.78 -11.74 4.79
CA PHE A 103 1.67 -11.64 3.33
C PHE A 103 2.83 -10.80 2.76
N PRO A 104 4.06 -11.37 2.68
CA PRO A 104 5.27 -10.61 2.34
C PRO A 104 5.22 -9.95 0.95
N ALA A 105 4.55 -10.59 -0.01
CA ALA A 105 4.40 -10.08 -1.38
C ALA A 105 3.68 -8.74 -1.44
N PHE A 106 2.78 -8.48 -0.49
CA PHE A 106 2.10 -7.18 -0.33
C PHE A 106 3.08 -6.01 -0.16
N PHE A 107 4.30 -6.30 0.30
CA PHE A 107 5.37 -5.35 0.53
C PHE A 107 6.61 -5.63 -0.32
N GLY A 108 6.44 -6.34 -1.45
CA GLY A 108 7.51 -6.58 -2.43
C GLY A 108 8.56 -7.61 -2.00
N LYS A 109 8.21 -8.52 -1.09
CA LYS A 109 9.10 -9.60 -0.62
C LYS A 109 8.55 -10.98 -0.99
N GLY A 110 9.44 -11.95 -1.16
CA GLY A 110 9.05 -13.32 -1.52
C GLY A 110 8.63 -13.46 -3.00
N ASP A 111 7.84 -14.49 -3.30
CA ASP A 111 7.34 -14.73 -4.66
C ASP A 111 6.11 -13.86 -4.96
N VAL A 112 6.38 -12.64 -5.41
CA VAL A 112 5.35 -11.64 -5.73
C VAL A 112 4.47 -12.12 -6.89
N ALA A 113 5.05 -12.75 -7.91
CA ALA A 113 4.31 -13.19 -9.09
C ALA A 113 3.29 -14.30 -8.75
N ALA A 114 3.70 -15.29 -7.94
CA ALA A 114 2.79 -16.33 -7.47
C ALA A 114 1.67 -15.75 -6.58
N ALA A 115 2.01 -14.79 -5.71
CA ALA A 115 1.03 -14.12 -4.87
C ALA A 115 0.00 -13.32 -5.69
N GLU A 116 0.43 -12.64 -6.75
CA GLU A 116 -0.46 -11.91 -7.66
C GLU A 116 -1.41 -12.85 -8.39
N ALA A 117 -0.87 -13.96 -8.93
CA ALA A 117 -1.67 -14.98 -9.60
C ALA A 117 -2.72 -15.58 -8.65
N SER A 118 -2.31 -15.94 -7.43
CA SER A 118 -3.22 -16.47 -6.40
C SER A 118 -4.27 -15.45 -5.97
N ASN A 119 -3.89 -14.18 -5.80
CA ASN A 119 -4.80 -13.11 -5.42
C ASN A 119 -5.85 -12.86 -6.52
N SER A 120 -5.41 -12.71 -7.77
CA SER A 120 -6.31 -12.52 -8.90
C SER A 120 -7.28 -13.69 -9.05
N ALA A 121 -6.79 -14.94 -8.98
CA ALA A 121 -7.62 -16.14 -9.08
C ALA A 121 -8.71 -16.21 -7.99
N ARG A 122 -8.42 -15.77 -6.76
CA ARG A 122 -9.40 -15.73 -5.66
C ARG A 122 -10.60 -14.84 -5.97
N PHE A 123 -10.40 -13.75 -6.72
CA PHE A 123 -11.43 -12.78 -7.07
C PHE A 123 -11.96 -12.97 -8.49
N LYS A 124 -11.81 -14.16 -9.07
CA LYS A 124 -12.25 -14.43 -10.46
C LYS A 124 -13.75 -14.22 -10.66
N SER A 125 -14.56 -14.43 -9.63
CA SER A 125 -16.01 -14.19 -9.67
C SER A 125 -16.39 -12.72 -9.74
N ASP A 126 -15.51 -11.83 -9.31
CA ASP A 126 -15.81 -10.41 -9.08
C ASP A 126 -15.58 -9.57 -10.34
N VAL A 127 -14.82 -10.11 -11.28
CA VAL A 127 -14.45 -9.48 -12.55
C VAL A 127 -15.37 -9.96 -13.69
N LYS A 128 -16.57 -10.47 -13.38
CA LYS A 128 -17.54 -10.86 -14.41
C LYS A 128 -17.99 -9.64 -15.22
N PRO A 129 -18.17 -9.80 -16.55
CA PRO A 129 -18.70 -8.74 -17.41
C PRO A 129 -20.13 -8.35 -17.05
#